data_AF-A0A3M6K2R1-F1
#
_entry.id   AF-A0A3M6K2R1-F1
#
_cell.length_a   1.000
_cell.length_b   1.000
_cell.length_c   1.000
_cell.angle_alpha   90.00
_cell.angle_beta   90.00
_cell.angle_gamma   90.00
#
_symmetry.space_group_name_H-M   'P 1'
#
loop_
_entity.id
_entity.type
_entity.pdbx_description
1 polymer ?
#
loop_
_entity_poly.entity_id
_entity_poly.type
_entity_poly.pdbx_seq_one_letter_code
_entity_poly.pdbx_strand_id
1 'polypeptide(L)'
;MGDPKYPRRVWRKPKRPLNYELKMEELKTLGTFGLRTKRELWKAHTELSRVRQQARSLLSLRQEVRAEKEPILMKSLARIGLVSSDSTLDDVLNLTAHDLLSRRLQTIVTKKLGFKTPYQARQAVIHGHIMIGERKVDIPSYTVTVEEEDSVHFAPESKIPAMLEKTKTETPESITEDTAEEKVEAPAEEKVEAPAEEKVEAPAEETKDESSSTE
;
A
#
# COMPACT_ATOMS: atom_id res chain seq x y z
N MET A 1 -27.56 32.95 -22.27
CA MET A 1 -27.02 32.24 -21.09
C MET A 1 -26.08 31.17 -21.60
N GLY A 2 -24.81 31.15 -21.16
CA GLY A 2 -23.83 30.13 -21.59
C GLY A 2 -24.07 28.79 -20.90
N ASP A 3 -23.16 27.83 -21.13
CA ASP A 3 -23.26 26.48 -20.54
C ASP A 3 -22.93 26.46 -19.03
N PRO A 4 -23.84 25.96 -18.16
CA PRO A 4 -23.58 25.80 -16.73
C PRO A 4 -22.51 24.73 -16.41
N LYS A 5 -21.70 24.98 -15.38
CA LYS A 5 -20.65 24.03 -14.95
C LYS A 5 -21.21 22.95 -14.02
N TYR A 6 -21.22 21.69 -14.49
CA TYR A 6 -21.64 20.53 -13.69
C TYR A 6 -20.51 19.93 -12.82
N PRO A 7 -20.85 19.26 -11.69
CA PRO A 7 -19.88 18.57 -10.86
C PRO A 7 -19.24 17.40 -11.61
N ARG A 8 -17.91 17.30 -11.53
CA ARG A 8 -17.13 16.22 -12.16
C ARG A 8 -16.89 15.06 -11.20
N ARG A 9 -16.69 13.86 -11.75
CA ARG A 9 -16.35 12.67 -10.96
C ARG A 9 -14.95 12.82 -10.34
N VAL A 10 -14.83 12.44 -9.07
CA VAL A 10 -13.56 12.48 -8.32
C VAL A 10 -12.65 11.29 -8.63
N TRP A 11 -13.21 10.20 -9.16
CA TRP A 11 -12.51 8.94 -9.43
C TRP A 11 -12.67 8.53 -10.90
N ARG A 12 -11.74 7.70 -11.38
CA ARG A 12 -11.74 7.11 -12.74
C ARG A 12 -11.67 5.60 -12.64
N LYS A 13 -12.39 4.90 -13.52
CA LYS A 13 -12.31 3.44 -13.63
C LYS A 13 -11.04 3.01 -14.36
N PRO A 14 -10.49 1.82 -14.05
CA PRO A 14 -9.46 1.22 -14.89
C PRO A 14 -9.99 0.99 -16.31
N LYS A 15 -9.12 1.14 -17.31
CA LYS A 15 -9.49 0.92 -18.72
C LYS A 15 -9.89 -0.53 -18.99
N ARG A 16 -9.19 -1.49 -18.37
CA ARG A 16 -9.44 -2.93 -18.49
C ARG A 16 -9.84 -3.49 -17.12
N PRO A 17 -11.14 -3.55 -16.80
CA PRO A 17 -11.61 -3.89 -15.45
C PRO A 17 -11.44 -5.37 -15.07
N LEU A 18 -11.32 -6.27 -16.05
CA LEU A 18 -11.25 -7.72 -15.85
C LEU A 18 -9.82 -8.27 -15.98
N ASN A 19 -8.79 -7.43 -15.85
CA ASN A 19 -7.42 -7.93 -15.75
C ASN A 19 -7.23 -8.65 -14.40
N TYR A 20 -6.76 -9.90 -14.43
CA TYR A 20 -6.56 -10.74 -13.26
C TYR A 20 -5.55 -10.12 -12.28
N GLU A 21 -4.38 -9.68 -12.76
CA GLU A 21 -3.31 -9.10 -11.94
C GLU A 21 -3.81 -7.89 -11.16
N LEU A 22 -4.39 -6.92 -11.89
CA LEU A 22 -4.99 -5.72 -11.32
C LEU A 22 -6.06 -6.08 -10.29
N LYS A 23 -6.92 -7.06 -10.58
CA LYS A 23 -7.98 -7.47 -9.66
C LYS A 23 -7.40 -8.05 -8.36
N MET A 24 -6.33 -8.84 -8.45
CA MET A 24 -5.67 -9.44 -7.28
C MET A 24 -4.97 -8.38 -6.43
N GLU A 25 -4.26 -7.44 -7.05
CA GLU A 25 -3.63 -6.30 -6.36
C GLU A 25 -4.68 -5.41 -5.67
N GLU A 26 -5.77 -5.08 -6.36
CA GLU A 26 -6.87 -4.32 -5.78
C GLU A 26 -7.50 -5.07 -4.59
N LEU A 27 -7.66 -6.39 -4.65
CA LEU A 27 -8.21 -7.17 -3.53
C LEU A 27 -7.25 -7.18 -2.34
N LYS A 28 -5.94 -7.33 -2.57
CA LYS A 28 -4.92 -7.27 -1.52
C LYS A 28 -4.91 -5.91 -0.82
N THR A 29 -4.96 -4.83 -1.59
CA THR A 29 -5.00 -3.45 -1.06
C THR A 29 -6.31 -3.13 -0.34
N LEU A 30 -7.46 -3.63 -0.82
CA LEU A 30 -8.75 -3.50 -0.12
C LEU A 30 -8.72 -4.21 1.23
N GLY A 31 -8.20 -5.44 1.29
CA GLY A 31 -8.13 -6.24 2.51
C GLY A 31 -7.20 -5.63 3.56
N THR A 32 -6.00 -5.22 3.15
CA THR A 32 -4.99 -4.63 4.05
C THR A 32 -5.47 -3.34 4.73
N PHE A 33 -6.14 -2.46 3.99
CA PHE A 33 -6.62 -1.18 4.55
C PHE A 33 -8.09 -1.18 5.00
N GLY A 34 -8.82 -2.31 4.85
CA GLY A 34 -10.23 -2.42 5.23
C GLY A 34 -11.13 -1.44 4.47
N LEU A 35 -10.93 -1.33 3.15
CA LEU A 35 -11.70 -0.44 2.29
C LEU A 35 -13.06 -1.06 1.93
N ARG A 36 -14.13 -0.27 1.98
CA ARG A 36 -15.49 -0.77 1.71
C ARG A 36 -15.73 -1.10 0.23
N THR A 37 -15.20 -0.27 -0.67
CA THR A 37 -15.43 -0.41 -2.12
C THR A 37 -14.19 -0.04 -2.92
N LYS A 38 -14.04 -0.64 -4.12
CA LYS A 38 -13.01 -0.28 -5.11
C LYS A 38 -13.01 1.21 -5.47
N ARG A 39 -14.14 1.90 -5.31
CA ARG A 39 -14.23 3.35 -5.58
C ARG A 39 -13.31 4.17 -4.66
N GLU A 40 -13.12 3.75 -3.40
CA GLU A 40 -12.20 4.43 -2.49
C GLU A 40 -10.75 4.30 -2.97
N LEU A 41 -10.38 3.11 -3.43
CA LEU A 41 -9.08 2.86 -4.03
C LEU A 41 -8.89 3.66 -5.34
N TRP A 42 -9.91 3.70 -6.21
CA TRP A 42 -9.85 4.50 -7.43
C TRP A 42 -9.73 5.99 -7.16
N LYS A 43 -10.34 6.52 -6.08
CA LYS A 43 -10.13 7.91 -5.65
C LYS A 43 -8.66 8.15 -5.30
N ALA A 44 -8.04 7.27 -4.52
CA ALA A 44 -6.62 7.37 -4.17
C ALA A 44 -5.74 7.35 -5.42
N HIS A 45 -5.99 6.45 -6.38
CA HIS A 45 -5.24 6.44 -7.66
C HIS A 45 -5.41 7.73 -8.47
N THR A 46 -6.62 8.30 -8.51
CA THR A 46 -6.85 9.57 -9.21
C THR A 46 -6.18 10.74 -8.53
N GLU A 47 -6.15 10.78 -7.21
CA GLU A 47 -5.43 11.79 -6.43
C GLU A 47 -3.92 11.68 -6.67
N LEU A 48 -3.38 10.47 -6.61
CA LEU A 48 -1.98 10.18 -6.93
C LEU A 48 -1.65 10.66 -8.36
N SER A 49 -2.50 10.32 -9.33
CA SER A 49 -2.33 10.74 -10.72
C SER A 49 -2.34 12.27 -10.87
N ARG A 50 -3.18 12.97 -10.10
CA ARG A 50 -3.23 14.44 -10.07
C ARG A 50 -1.94 15.02 -9.50
N VAL A 51 -1.44 14.48 -8.39
CA VAL A 51 -0.18 14.93 -7.75
C VAL A 51 1.02 14.69 -8.67
N ARG A 52 1.14 13.50 -9.27
CA ARG A 52 2.21 13.19 -10.24
C ARG A 52 2.14 14.09 -11.47
N GLN A 53 0.94 14.42 -11.96
CA GLN A 53 0.80 15.33 -13.08
C GLN A 53 1.27 16.75 -12.73
N GLN A 54 0.99 17.22 -11.51
CA GLN A 54 1.51 18.50 -11.02
C GLN A 54 3.04 18.46 -10.95
N ALA A 55 3.63 17.42 -10.38
CA ALA A 55 5.08 17.24 -10.32
C ALA A 55 5.71 17.26 -11.74
N ARG A 56 5.19 16.47 -12.69
CA ARG A 56 5.66 16.48 -14.09
C ARG A 56 5.56 17.86 -14.75
N SER A 57 4.47 18.58 -14.50
CA SER A 57 4.30 19.93 -15.05
C SER A 57 5.35 20.89 -14.49
N LEU A 58 5.71 20.77 -13.20
CA LEU A 58 6.76 21.59 -12.59
C LEU A 58 8.14 21.23 -13.12
N LEU A 59 8.44 19.95 -13.34
CA LEU A 59 9.71 19.50 -13.94
C LEU A 59 9.91 20.09 -15.35
N SER A 60 8.84 20.32 -16.10
CA SER A 60 8.89 20.86 -17.46
C SER A 60 9.04 22.38 -17.56
N LEU A 61 8.89 23.12 -16.45
CA LEU A 61 8.95 24.59 -16.45
C LEU A 61 10.38 25.11 -16.34
N ARG A 62 10.56 26.39 -16.70
CA ARG A 62 11.83 27.12 -16.48
C ARG A 62 12.13 27.23 -14.99
N GLN A 63 13.42 27.29 -14.65
CA GLN A 63 13.91 27.25 -13.27
C GLN A 63 13.37 28.38 -12.38
N GLU A 64 13.20 29.59 -12.93
CA GLU A 64 12.66 30.75 -12.19
C GLU A 64 11.23 30.47 -11.68
N VAL A 65 10.32 30.09 -12.57
CA VAL A 65 8.92 29.78 -12.23
C VAL A 65 8.81 28.53 -11.36
N ARG A 66 9.74 27.59 -11.56
CA ARG A 66 9.81 26.35 -10.78
C ARG A 66 10.15 26.63 -9.33
N ALA A 67 11.17 27.47 -9.07
CA ALA A 67 11.61 27.82 -7.72
C ALA A 67 10.49 28.45 -6.86
N GLU A 68 9.56 29.17 -7.49
CA GLU A 68 8.38 29.73 -6.80
C GLU A 68 7.30 28.68 -6.50
N LYS A 69 7.01 27.79 -7.46
CA LYS A 69 5.86 26.87 -7.37
C LYS A 69 6.17 25.53 -6.70
N GLU A 70 7.39 25.05 -6.86
CA GLU A 70 7.89 23.82 -6.25
C GLU A 70 7.68 23.77 -4.73
N PRO A 71 8.09 24.79 -3.94
CA PRO A 71 7.90 24.75 -2.49
C PRO A 71 6.42 24.75 -2.09
N ILE A 72 5.51 25.27 -2.92
CA ILE A 72 4.07 25.26 -2.62
C ILE A 72 3.54 23.83 -2.65
N LEU A 73 3.89 23.07 -3.69
CA LEU A 73 3.51 21.66 -3.78
C LEU A 73 4.17 20.85 -2.66
N MET A 74 5.47 21.05 -2.43
CA MET A 74 6.21 20.31 -1.41
C MET A 74 5.71 20.56 0.00
N LYS A 75 5.48 21.83 0.38
CA LYS A 75 4.86 22.17 1.69
C LYS A 75 3.51 21.49 1.88
N SER A 76 2.70 21.43 0.81
CA SER A 76 1.38 20.79 0.89
C SER A 76 1.45 19.27 1.11
N LEU A 77 2.42 18.60 0.48
CA LEU A 77 2.63 17.15 0.61
C LEU A 77 3.30 16.80 1.95
N ALA A 78 4.25 17.62 2.39
CA ALA A 78 4.91 17.49 3.68
C ALA A 78 3.93 17.67 4.84
N ARG A 79 3.00 18.63 4.75
CA ARG A 79 1.94 18.84 5.74
C ARG A 79 1.04 17.60 5.92
N ILE A 80 0.78 16.88 4.82
CA ILE A 80 0.00 15.63 4.87
C ILE A 80 0.85 14.47 5.40
N GLY A 81 2.18 14.54 5.27
CA GLY A 81 3.11 13.47 5.66
C GLY A 81 3.31 12.42 4.57
N LEU A 82 3.13 12.80 3.30
CA LEU A 82 3.44 11.90 2.17
C LEU A 82 4.93 11.92 1.81
N VAL A 83 5.60 13.03 2.13
CA VAL A 83 6.98 13.28 1.73
C VAL A 83 7.68 14.05 2.85
N SER A 84 8.99 13.84 3.02
CA SER A 84 9.83 14.60 3.95
C SER A 84 10.08 16.04 3.47
N SER A 85 10.59 16.92 4.34
CA SER A 85 10.96 18.29 3.98
C SER A 85 12.09 18.37 2.95
N ASP A 86 12.97 17.36 2.95
CA ASP A 86 14.23 17.37 2.19
C ASP A 86 14.13 16.63 0.85
N SER A 87 12.92 16.17 0.51
CA SER A 87 12.67 15.38 -0.69
C SER A 87 12.69 16.18 -1.97
N THR A 88 12.89 15.47 -3.07
CA THR A 88 12.87 16.02 -4.43
C THR A 88 11.53 15.77 -5.14
N LEU A 89 11.33 16.46 -6.27
CA LEU A 89 10.19 16.22 -7.18
C LEU A 89 10.14 14.78 -7.71
N ASP A 90 11.27 14.10 -7.80
CA ASP A 90 11.34 12.73 -8.30
C ASP A 90 10.79 11.73 -7.27
N ASP A 91 10.95 12.00 -5.97
CA ASP A 91 10.35 11.19 -4.90
C ASP A 91 8.82 11.23 -4.97
N VAL A 92 8.25 12.40 -5.31
CA VAL A 92 6.81 12.57 -5.53
C VAL A 92 6.32 11.70 -6.69
N LEU A 93 7.15 11.47 -7.71
CA LEU A 93 6.80 10.57 -8.82
C LEU A 93 6.76 9.11 -8.38
N ASN A 94 7.59 8.72 -7.41
CA ASN A 94 7.68 7.36 -6.89
C ASN A 94 6.58 7.00 -5.87
N LEU A 95 5.85 7.98 -5.34
CA LEU A 95 4.73 7.76 -4.41
C LEU A 95 3.73 6.72 -4.90
N THR A 96 3.26 5.86 -4.02
CA THR A 96 2.31 4.78 -4.31
C THR A 96 0.91 5.08 -3.77
N ALA A 97 -0.08 4.27 -4.16
CA ALA A 97 -1.43 4.40 -3.61
C ALA A 97 -1.49 4.00 -2.12
N HIS A 98 -0.57 3.16 -1.66
CA HIS A 98 -0.48 2.75 -0.26
C HIS A 98 -0.15 3.93 0.65
N ASP A 99 0.71 4.84 0.21
CA ASP A 99 1.13 6.01 0.98
C ASP A 99 -0.07 6.91 1.28
N LEU A 100 -0.91 7.19 0.27
CA LEU A 100 -2.16 7.95 0.44
C LEU A 100 -3.15 7.24 1.38
N LEU A 101 -3.31 5.92 1.24
CA LEU A 101 -4.23 5.15 2.08
C LEU A 101 -3.73 5.05 3.53
N SER A 102 -2.42 5.09 3.74
CA SER A 102 -1.80 5.05 5.07
C SER A 102 -2.04 6.31 5.91
N ARG A 103 -2.29 7.46 5.26
CA ARG A 103 -2.59 8.75 5.90
C ARG A 103 -4.07 8.97 6.23
N ARG A 104 -4.93 7.99 5.97
CA ARG A 104 -6.35 8.07 6.29
C ARG A 104 -6.58 7.92 7.78
N LEU A 105 -7.62 8.56 8.30
CA LEU A 105 -8.00 8.46 9.71
C LEU A 105 -8.21 7.00 10.13
N GLN A 106 -8.86 6.18 9.31
CA GLN A 106 -9.07 4.76 9.60
C GLN A 106 -7.76 4.00 9.86
N THR A 107 -6.74 4.22 9.04
CA THR A 107 -5.47 3.48 9.11
C THR A 107 -4.60 3.99 10.24
N ILE A 108 -4.56 5.32 10.45
CA ILE A 108 -3.89 5.95 11.59
C ILE A 108 -4.50 5.48 12.90
N VAL A 109 -5.82 5.47 13.01
CA VAL A 109 -6.55 4.96 14.19
C VAL A 109 -6.22 3.50 14.45
N THR A 110 -6.19 2.67 13.40
CA THR A 110 -5.85 1.24 13.55
C THR A 110 -4.46 1.07 14.16
N LYS A 111 -3.48 1.83 13.66
CA LYS A 111 -2.09 1.80 14.13
C LYS A 111 -1.91 2.40 15.53
N LYS A 112 -2.48 3.59 15.78
CA LYS A 112 -2.29 4.34 17.04
C LYS A 112 -3.11 3.79 18.20
N LEU A 113 -4.39 3.50 17.97
CA LEU A 113 -5.31 3.03 19.01
C LEU A 113 -5.30 1.50 19.15
N GLY A 114 -4.50 0.79 18.34
CA GLY A 114 -4.25 -0.64 18.48
C GLY A 114 -5.47 -1.52 18.20
N PHE A 115 -6.28 -1.16 17.21
CA PHE A 115 -7.39 -2.01 16.78
C PHE A 115 -6.87 -3.26 16.08
N LYS A 116 -7.48 -4.42 16.38
CA LYS A 116 -7.10 -5.70 15.76
C LYS A 116 -7.36 -5.74 14.25
N THR A 117 -8.42 -5.08 13.80
CA THR A 117 -8.80 -5.04 12.38
C THR A 117 -9.11 -3.62 11.91
N PRO A 118 -8.82 -3.29 10.64
CA PRO A 118 -9.16 -1.98 10.09
C PRO A 118 -10.68 -1.76 9.99
N TYR A 119 -11.48 -2.83 9.96
CA TYR A 119 -12.94 -2.75 9.96
C TYR A 119 -13.49 -2.28 11.30
N GLN A 120 -12.91 -2.74 12.42
CA GLN A 120 -13.29 -2.28 13.75
C GLN A 120 -12.93 -0.80 13.94
N ALA A 121 -11.74 -0.38 13.49
CA ALA A 121 -11.36 1.03 13.48
C ALA A 121 -12.36 1.89 12.68
N ARG A 122 -12.81 1.39 11.53
CA ARG A 122 -13.82 2.08 10.71
C ARG A 122 -15.15 2.24 11.44
N GLN A 123 -15.62 1.20 12.13
CA GLN A 123 -16.84 1.26 12.94
C GLN A 123 -16.71 2.29 14.06
N ALA A 124 -15.57 2.30 14.77
CA ALA A 124 -15.30 3.28 15.81
C ALA A 124 -15.32 4.73 15.28
N VAL A 125 -14.79 4.97 14.07
CA VAL A 125 -14.84 6.28 13.42
C VAL A 125 -16.29 6.65 13.09
N ILE A 126 -17.03 5.77 12.41
CA ILE A 126 -18.40 6.07 11.96
C ILE A 126 -19.35 6.29 13.13
N HIS A 127 -19.23 5.52 14.21
CA HIS A 127 -20.02 5.71 15.43
C HIS A 127 -19.55 6.93 16.24
N GLY A 128 -18.45 7.56 15.84
CA GLY A 128 -18.03 8.82 16.39
C GLY A 128 -17.35 8.68 17.75
N HIS A 129 -16.60 7.60 17.95
CA HIS A 129 -15.81 7.39 19.17
C HIS A 129 -14.40 7.97 19.09
N ILE A 130 -14.06 8.62 17.98
CA ILE A 130 -12.72 9.16 17.72
C ILE A 130 -12.80 10.66 17.54
N MET A 131 -11.85 11.35 18.15
CA MET A 131 -11.67 12.78 18.07
C MET A 131 -10.24 13.11 17.62
N ILE A 132 -10.11 14.23 16.92
CA ILE A 132 -8.84 14.84 16.55
C ILE A 132 -8.79 16.18 17.27
N GLY A 133 -7.95 16.27 18.31
CA GLY A 133 -8.01 17.39 19.25
C GLY A 133 -9.42 17.49 19.86
N GLU A 134 -10.05 18.65 19.78
CA GLU A 134 -11.38 18.89 20.33
C GLU A 134 -12.53 18.48 19.39
N ARG A 135 -12.23 18.11 18.13
CA ARG A 135 -13.24 17.84 17.11
C ARG A 135 -13.49 16.35 16.93
N LYS A 136 -14.76 15.94 17.05
CA LYS A 136 -15.22 14.60 16.67
C LYS A 136 -15.26 14.45 15.14
N VAL A 137 -14.60 13.42 14.61
CA VAL A 137 -14.52 13.16 13.16
C VAL A 137 -15.07 11.78 12.86
N ASP A 138 -16.12 11.73 12.04
CA ASP A 138 -16.88 10.53 11.67
C ASP A 138 -16.56 10.00 10.25
N ILE A 139 -15.67 10.68 9.53
CA ILE A 139 -15.29 10.36 8.16
C ILE A 139 -14.00 9.50 8.14
N PRO A 140 -14.06 8.19 7.85
CA PRO A 140 -12.86 7.34 7.80
C PRO A 140 -11.93 7.63 6.60
N SER A 141 -12.42 8.41 5.63
CA SER A 141 -11.65 8.89 4.48
C SER A 141 -10.94 10.22 4.75
N TYR A 142 -11.05 10.78 5.94
CA TYR A 142 -10.35 12.01 6.30
C TYR A 142 -8.84 11.79 6.22
N THR A 143 -8.12 12.70 5.56
CA THR A 143 -6.66 12.69 5.48
C THR A 143 -6.12 13.47 6.66
N VAL A 144 -5.40 12.78 7.56
CA VAL A 144 -4.88 13.39 8.78
C VAL A 144 -3.51 14.01 8.49
N THR A 145 -3.34 15.26 8.90
CA THR A 145 -2.05 15.95 8.79
C THR A 145 -1.05 15.43 9.83
N VAL A 146 0.24 15.70 9.65
CA VAL A 146 1.28 15.23 10.58
C VAL A 146 1.08 15.81 11.98
N GLU A 147 0.69 17.09 12.07
CA GLU A 147 0.45 17.78 13.34
C GLU A 147 -0.79 17.25 14.07
N GLU A 148 -1.85 16.90 13.33
CA GLU A 148 -3.09 16.36 13.89
C GLU A 148 -2.92 14.92 14.40
N GLU A 149 -1.95 14.18 13.90
CA GLU A 149 -1.80 12.75 14.14
C GLU A 149 -1.62 12.45 15.64
N ASP A 150 -0.86 13.26 16.38
CA ASP A 150 -0.65 13.09 17.82
C ASP A 150 -1.85 13.47 18.68
N SER A 151 -2.73 14.29 18.11
CA SER A 151 -3.97 14.72 18.77
C SER A 151 -5.12 13.72 18.59
N VAL A 152 -4.90 12.57 17.95
CA VAL A 152 -5.93 11.54 17.75
C VAL A 152 -6.14 10.73 19.04
N HIS A 153 -7.35 10.81 19.61
CA HIS A 153 -7.70 10.10 20.83
C HIS A 153 -9.17 9.64 20.83
N PHE A 154 -9.51 8.82 21.82
CA PHE A 154 -10.88 8.37 22.04
C PHE A 154 -11.75 9.50 22.61
N ALA A 155 -13.01 9.53 22.22
CA ALA A 155 -13.99 10.40 22.85
C ALA A 155 -14.14 10.03 24.34
N PRO A 156 -14.27 11.01 25.26
CA PRO A 156 -14.36 10.76 26.70
C PRO A 156 -15.59 9.92 27.08
N GLU A 157 -16.65 9.98 26.28
CA GLU A 157 -17.87 9.19 26.47
C GLU A 157 -17.77 7.73 26.00
N SER A 158 -16.67 7.37 25.30
CA SER A 158 -16.57 6.06 24.66
C SER A 158 -16.14 4.96 25.65
N LYS A 159 -16.87 3.84 25.65
CA LYS A 159 -16.56 2.63 26.42
C LYS A 159 -15.61 1.66 25.71
N ILE A 160 -15.23 1.99 24.47
CA ILE A 160 -14.35 1.19 23.62
C ILE A 160 -12.94 0.97 24.20
N PRO A 161 -12.25 1.95 24.81
CA PRO A 161 -10.91 1.70 25.37
C PRO A 161 -10.90 0.54 26.36
N ALA A 162 -11.89 0.48 27.26
CA ALA A 162 -12.04 -0.60 28.23
C ALA A 162 -12.31 -1.97 27.59
N MET A 163 -12.95 -2.02 26.40
CA MET A 163 -13.16 -3.28 25.67
C MET A 163 -11.91 -3.73 24.91
N LEU A 164 -11.12 -2.77 24.40
CA LEU A 164 -9.87 -3.04 23.71
C LEU A 164 -8.81 -3.58 24.67
N GLU A 165 -8.75 -3.08 25.90
CA GLU A 165 -7.84 -3.59 26.92
C GLU A 165 -8.17 -5.04 27.30
N LYS A 166 -9.46 -5.36 27.51
CA LYS A 166 -9.91 -6.72 27.82
C LYS A 166 -9.57 -7.72 26.71
N THR A 167 -9.75 -7.33 25.46
CA THR A 167 -9.44 -8.19 24.30
C THR A 167 -7.94 -8.36 24.06
N LYS A 168 -7.08 -7.47 24.57
CA LYS A 168 -5.63 -7.66 24.59
C LYS A 168 -5.18 -8.63 25.69
N THR A 169 -5.85 -8.64 26.84
CA THR A 169 -5.56 -9.60 27.93
C THR A 169 -6.07 -11.01 27.65
N GLU A 170 -7.09 -11.16 26.80
CA GLU A 170 -7.70 -12.45 26.45
C GLU A 170 -7.05 -13.13 25.23
N THR A 171 -5.99 -12.59 24.63
CA THR A 171 -5.20 -13.35 23.64
C THR A 171 -4.29 -14.34 24.37
N PRO A 172 -4.55 -15.66 24.29
CA PRO A 172 -3.75 -16.66 24.97
C PRO A 172 -2.41 -16.86 24.27
N GLU A 173 -1.37 -17.05 25.07
CA GLU A 173 0.02 -17.41 24.72
C GLU A 173 0.15 -18.86 24.17
N SER A 174 -0.89 -19.45 23.57
CA SER A 174 -0.99 -20.90 23.32
C SER A 174 -0.80 -21.33 21.86
N ILE A 175 0.22 -20.85 21.15
CA ILE A 175 0.61 -21.42 19.83
C ILE A 175 2.10 -21.82 19.77
N THR A 176 2.87 -21.76 20.87
CA THR A 176 4.33 -22.04 20.81
C THR A 176 4.82 -23.36 21.42
N GLU A 177 3.97 -24.33 21.77
CA GLU A 177 4.46 -25.56 22.44
C GLU A 177 4.16 -26.91 21.77
N ASP A 178 3.39 -27.01 20.67
CA ASP A 178 3.08 -28.32 20.05
C ASP A 178 3.80 -28.57 18.71
N THR A 179 5.11 -28.36 18.63
CA THR A 179 5.91 -28.87 17.48
C THR A 179 7.32 -29.31 17.87
N ALA A 180 7.47 -29.85 19.07
CA ALA A 180 8.73 -30.44 19.51
C ALA A 180 8.46 -31.57 20.51
N GLU A 181 8.07 -32.75 20.02
CA GLU A 181 8.39 -34.06 20.63
C GLU A 181 7.74 -35.20 19.81
N GLU A 182 8.38 -35.57 18.71
CA GLU A 182 8.44 -36.99 18.33
C GLU A 182 9.83 -37.25 17.73
N LYS A 183 10.74 -37.74 18.58
CA LYS A 183 12.11 -38.14 18.19
C LYS A 183 12.19 -39.67 18.13
N VAL A 184 12.55 -40.14 16.93
CA VAL A 184 13.62 -41.13 16.61
C VAL A 184 13.44 -42.58 17.06
N GLU A 185 13.28 -43.47 16.07
CA GLU A 185 14.06 -44.69 15.95
C GLU A 185 14.52 -44.89 14.50
N ALA A 186 15.84 -44.98 14.29
CA ALA A 186 16.50 -45.54 13.12
C ALA A 186 17.27 -46.78 13.63
N PRO A 187 17.53 -47.84 12.82
CA PRO A 187 18.65 -47.75 11.86
C PRO A 187 18.61 -48.70 10.62
N ALA A 188 19.64 -48.49 9.76
CA ALA A 188 20.35 -49.46 8.91
C ALA A 188 20.01 -49.59 7.40
N GLU A 189 20.89 -48.97 6.61
CA GLU A 189 21.51 -49.33 5.31
C GLU A 189 21.00 -50.54 4.50
N GLU A 190 20.66 -50.33 3.21
CA GLU A 190 21.25 -51.13 2.11
C GLU A 190 21.19 -50.44 0.73
N LYS A 191 22.39 -50.25 0.14
CA LYS A 191 22.83 -50.29 -1.28
C LYS A 191 21.99 -49.62 -2.38
N VAL A 192 22.64 -48.65 -3.02
CA VAL A 192 22.37 -48.18 -4.39
C VAL A 192 23.37 -48.88 -5.33
N GLU A 193 22.87 -49.66 -6.29
CA GLU A 193 23.61 -50.14 -7.47
C GLU A 193 23.00 -49.53 -8.74
N ALA A 194 23.84 -48.92 -9.57
CA ALA A 194 23.56 -48.52 -10.95
C ALA A 194 23.47 -49.76 -11.87
N PRO A 195 22.91 -49.68 -13.10
CA PRO A 195 23.65 -49.19 -14.28
C PRO A 195 22.73 -48.44 -15.29
N ALA A 196 23.10 -47.81 -16.40
CA ALA A 196 24.32 -47.50 -17.17
C ALA A 196 23.94 -46.27 -18.05
N GLU A 197 24.80 -45.25 -18.16
CA GLU A 197 25.55 -44.87 -19.38
C GLU A 197 24.72 -44.89 -20.69
N GLU A 198 24.51 -43.73 -21.33
CA GLU A 198 25.44 -43.24 -22.33
C GLU A 198 25.60 -41.69 -22.29
N LYS A 199 26.85 -41.25 -22.13
CA LYS A 199 27.32 -39.88 -22.47
C LYS A 199 27.43 -39.78 -23.99
N VAL A 200 27.39 -38.59 -24.59
CA VAL A 200 28.55 -37.84 -25.14
C VAL A 200 27.92 -36.86 -26.14
N GLU A 201 28.25 -35.59 -26.36
CA GLU A 201 29.13 -34.55 -25.82
C GLU A 201 28.66 -33.24 -26.52
N ALA A 202 28.81 -32.09 -25.86
CA ALA A 202 29.05 -30.80 -26.52
C ALA A 202 30.59 -30.53 -26.44
N PRO A 203 31.26 -29.63 -27.19
CA PRO A 203 30.78 -28.29 -27.60
C PRO A 203 31.38 -27.67 -28.91
N ALA A 204 31.01 -26.39 -29.12
CA ALA A 204 31.54 -25.29 -29.96
C ALA A 204 32.88 -25.44 -30.73
N GLU A 205 33.00 -24.85 -31.94
CA GLU A 205 33.56 -23.50 -32.25
C GLU A 205 33.72 -23.29 -33.78
N GLU A 206 33.96 -22.05 -34.19
CA GLU A 206 33.99 -21.48 -35.55
C GLU A 206 35.04 -22.09 -36.52
N THR A 207 34.79 -22.05 -37.83
CA THR A 207 35.74 -21.54 -38.86
C THR A 207 35.11 -21.48 -40.27
N LYS A 208 35.69 -20.58 -41.06
CA LYS A 208 35.31 -20.12 -42.39
C LYS A 208 35.56 -21.16 -43.51
N ASP A 209 35.07 -20.76 -44.69
CA ASP A 209 35.66 -20.93 -46.02
C ASP A 209 34.91 -21.84 -47.02
N GLU A 210 34.37 -21.14 -48.01
CA GLU A 210 34.50 -21.34 -49.45
C GLU A 210 34.16 -22.69 -50.10
N SER A 211 33.31 -22.54 -51.12
CA SER A 211 33.41 -23.13 -52.47
C SER A 211 32.60 -24.39 -52.82
N SER A 212 31.80 -24.17 -53.87
CA SER A 212 31.66 -25.03 -55.06
C SER A 212 30.58 -26.15 -55.07
N SER A 213 29.62 -25.91 -55.97
CA SER A 213 29.18 -26.80 -57.07
C SER A 213 28.10 -27.86 -56.85
N THR A 214 27.12 -27.79 -57.79
CA THR A 214 26.34 -28.87 -58.45
C THR A 214 25.28 -29.60 -57.61
N GLU A 215 24.05 -29.87 -58.06
CA GLU A 215 23.40 -29.91 -59.39
C GLU A 215 22.03 -29.23 -59.40
#